data_AF-K8E2A0-F1
#
_entry.id   AF-K8E2A0-F1
#
_cell.length_a   1.000
_cell.length_b   1.000
_cell.length_c   1.000
_cell.angle_alpha   90.00
_cell.angle_beta   90.00
_cell.angle_gamma   90.00
#
_symmetry.space_group_name_H-M   'P 1'
#
loop_
_entity.id
_entity.type
_entity.pdbx_description
1 polymer ?
#
loop_
_entity_poly.entity_id
_entity_poly.type
_entity_poly.pdbx_seq_one_letter_code
_entity_poly.pdbx_strand_id
1 'polypeptide(L)'
;MVLTFLSVNLIANVGYAASLDEINKEQQAKQAKMATVDSEISQTLVSLNDKNKEIEALNQQVSEKQESLKDTAEKIKAKQANVDERVAQAKKRLQSLQTSEANKSMVLMILESESLTDFLNRAYVINRLQSADNDNLEEAKKDQEELTNLEAKLREDAATLAEQKEQVNKDTTELNTKMASLQKTMDENKDALNALDEQKRTEQARIDDEAAKKKQAEELAKKAEAAKVSTAAVAQNTAPNDAVAPAAPSNPTDQSGAGGAGKTIIVESTAYSYAENGSSFFTANGTDLRVNPKVIAVDPRVIPIGSRVEVSGYGVAIAADTGGAIKGNKIDVHFSSVAECLQWGRRTVTIKILD
;
A
#
# COMPACT_ATOMS: atom_id res chain seq x y z
N MET A 1 -4.64 -70.60 46.68
CA MET A 1 -5.45 -69.80 45.74
C MET A 1 -5.34 -68.35 46.18
N VAL A 2 -4.29 -67.66 45.71
CA VAL A 2 -3.96 -66.28 46.12
C VAL A 2 -4.60 -65.34 45.10
N LEU A 3 -5.59 -64.55 45.53
CA LEU A 3 -6.17 -63.46 44.74
C LEU A 3 -5.18 -62.29 44.74
N THR A 4 -4.64 -61.95 43.58
CA THR A 4 -3.86 -60.73 43.37
C THR A 4 -4.77 -59.72 42.66
N PHE A 5 -5.27 -58.73 43.41
CA PHE A 5 -5.92 -57.56 42.84
C PHE A 5 -4.83 -56.60 42.36
N LEU A 6 -4.71 -56.45 41.04
CA LEU A 6 -3.84 -55.46 40.40
C LEU A 6 -4.66 -54.19 40.19
N SER A 7 -4.56 -53.24 41.13
CA SER A 7 -5.13 -51.90 41.00
C SER A 7 -4.26 -51.04 40.09
N VAL A 8 -4.67 -50.89 38.84
CA VAL A 8 -4.08 -49.94 37.90
C VAL A 8 -4.59 -48.54 38.26
N ASN A 9 -3.74 -47.73 38.89
CA ASN A 9 -3.96 -46.30 39.08
C ASN A 9 -3.64 -45.59 37.75
N LEU A 10 -4.67 -45.27 36.97
CA LEU A 10 -4.55 -44.37 35.82
C LEU A 10 -4.55 -42.94 36.36
N ILE A 11 -3.36 -42.36 36.54
CA ILE A 11 -3.22 -40.91 36.75
C ILE A 11 -3.40 -40.26 35.38
N ALA A 12 -4.61 -39.76 35.10
CA ALA A 12 -4.84 -38.89 33.96
C ALA A 12 -4.01 -37.62 34.17
N ASN A 13 -3.01 -37.42 33.31
CA ASN A 13 -2.24 -36.19 33.25
C ASN A 13 -3.16 -35.10 32.68
N VAL A 14 -3.81 -34.33 33.57
CA VAL A 14 -4.68 -33.22 33.18
C VAL A 14 -3.77 -32.06 32.78
N GLY A 15 -3.33 -32.05 31.52
CA GLY A 15 -2.90 -30.81 30.90
C GLY A 15 -4.11 -29.87 30.91
N TYR A 16 -3.98 -28.72 31.57
CA TYR A 16 -5.03 -27.70 31.61
C TYR A 16 -5.35 -27.27 30.17
N ALA A 17 -6.42 -27.81 29.60
CA ALA A 17 -6.99 -27.31 28.35
C ALA A 17 -7.66 -25.96 28.65
N ALA A 18 -7.32 -24.93 27.88
CA ALA A 18 -7.95 -23.61 28.01
C ALA A 18 -9.47 -23.76 27.83
N SER A 19 -10.24 -23.05 28.66
CA SER A 19 -11.70 -23.12 28.57
C SER A 19 -12.22 -22.47 27.28
N LEU A 20 -13.41 -22.86 26.82
CA LEU A 20 -14.03 -22.28 25.62
C LEU A 20 -14.16 -20.75 25.73
N ASP A 21 -14.46 -20.24 26.93
CA ASP A 21 -14.55 -18.80 27.21
C ASP A 21 -13.20 -18.09 27.07
N GLU A 22 -12.12 -18.74 27.51
CA GLU A 22 -10.76 -18.22 27.40
C GLU A 22 -10.30 -18.16 25.93
N ILE A 23 -10.58 -19.21 25.15
CA ILE A 23 -10.31 -19.24 23.71
C ILE A 23 -11.12 -18.14 22.99
N ASN A 24 -12.41 -18.00 23.28
CA ASN A 24 -13.25 -16.95 22.69
C ASN A 24 -12.74 -15.54 23.02
N LYS A 25 -12.28 -15.31 24.26
CA LYS A 25 -11.70 -14.03 24.67
C LYS A 25 -10.40 -13.74 23.93
N GLU A 26 -9.55 -14.74 23.73
CA GLU A 26 -8.32 -14.59 22.97
C GLU A 26 -8.60 -14.32 21.48
N GLN A 27 -9.60 -14.98 20.89
CA GLN A 27 -10.06 -14.71 19.51
C GLN A 27 -10.53 -13.25 19.34
N GLN A 28 -11.37 -12.75 20.25
CA GLN A 28 -11.82 -11.35 20.22
C GLN A 28 -10.64 -10.38 20.35
N ALA A 29 -9.70 -10.65 21.24
CA ALA A 29 -8.50 -9.82 21.41
C ALA A 29 -7.63 -9.80 20.15
N LYS A 30 -7.49 -10.94 19.47
CA LYS A 30 -6.76 -11.04 18.20
C LYS A 30 -7.48 -10.31 17.07
N GLN A 31 -8.79 -10.47 16.93
CA GLN A 31 -9.61 -9.74 15.96
C GLN A 31 -9.53 -8.22 16.17
N ALA A 32 -9.57 -7.76 17.43
CA ALA A 32 -9.41 -6.34 17.74
C ALA A 32 -8.01 -5.81 17.35
N LYS A 33 -6.94 -6.57 17.65
CA LYS A 33 -5.58 -6.23 17.21
C LYS A 33 -5.46 -6.19 15.69
N MET A 34 -6.09 -7.12 14.99
CA MET A 34 -6.12 -7.16 13.53
C MET A 34 -6.78 -5.92 12.94
N ALA A 35 -7.91 -5.46 13.50
CA ALA A 35 -8.55 -4.22 13.08
C ALA A 35 -7.66 -2.98 13.33
N THR A 36 -6.92 -2.95 14.43
CA THR A 36 -5.94 -1.88 14.70
C THR A 36 -4.80 -1.90 13.68
N VAL A 37 -4.22 -3.07 13.40
CA VAL A 37 -3.13 -3.22 12.42
C VAL A 37 -3.59 -2.81 11.03
N ASP A 38 -4.82 -3.17 10.63
CA ASP A 38 -5.39 -2.79 9.33
C ASP A 38 -5.57 -1.26 9.19
N SER A 39 -5.99 -0.60 10.26
CA SER A 39 -6.05 0.86 10.34
C SER A 39 -4.66 1.50 10.22
N GLU A 40 -3.66 0.97 10.93
CA GLU A 40 -2.28 1.45 10.85
C GLU A 40 -1.66 1.22 9.47
N ILE A 41 -1.97 0.11 8.80
CA ILE A 41 -1.58 -0.18 7.42
C ILE A 41 -2.17 0.89 6.49
N SER A 42 -3.47 1.16 6.60
CA SER A 42 -4.16 2.14 5.78
C SER A 42 -3.56 3.55 5.96
N GLN A 43 -3.28 3.96 7.20
CA GLN A 43 -2.64 5.24 7.49
C GLN A 43 -1.20 5.32 6.96
N THR A 44 -0.46 4.21 7.04
CA THR A 44 0.91 4.12 6.51
C THR A 44 0.92 4.24 4.98
N LEU A 45 -0.04 3.62 4.29
CA LEU A 45 -0.21 3.73 2.84
C LEU A 45 -0.54 5.16 2.40
N VAL A 46 -1.42 5.85 3.12
CA VAL A 46 -1.72 7.27 2.85
C VAL A 46 -0.47 8.12 3.00
N SER A 47 0.25 7.96 4.11
CA SER A 47 1.51 8.69 4.36
C SER A 47 2.56 8.44 3.26
N LEU A 48 2.67 7.18 2.79
CA LEU A 48 3.62 6.80 1.74
C LEU A 48 3.25 7.43 0.40
N ASN A 49 1.97 7.43 0.05
CA ASN A 49 1.48 8.10 -1.16
C ASN A 49 1.74 9.61 -1.14
N ASP A 50 1.51 10.26 0.01
CA ASP A 50 1.78 11.69 0.18
C ASP A 50 3.28 11.99 0.10
N LYS A 51 4.14 11.14 0.68
CA LYS A 51 5.60 11.25 0.54
C LYS A 51 6.07 11.05 -0.90
N ASN A 52 5.46 10.14 -1.66
CA ASN A 52 5.78 9.97 -3.07
C ASN A 52 5.44 11.21 -3.91
N LYS A 53 4.28 11.84 -3.65
CA LYS A 53 3.93 13.12 -4.30
C LYS A 53 4.91 14.23 -3.93
N GLU A 54 5.35 14.27 -2.67
CA GLU A 54 6.38 15.20 -2.20
C GLU A 54 7.70 14.99 -2.96
N ILE A 55 8.12 13.74 -3.18
CA ILE A 55 9.31 13.41 -4.00
C ILE A 55 9.16 13.91 -5.44
N GLU A 56 8.01 13.68 -6.07
CA GLU A 56 7.76 14.14 -7.45
C GLU A 56 7.84 15.67 -7.55
N ALA A 57 7.21 16.38 -6.61
CA ALA A 57 7.27 17.84 -6.54
C ALA A 57 8.70 18.35 -6.33
N LEU A 58 9.46 17.74 -5.41
CA LEU A 58 10.86 18.09 -5.17
C LEU A 58 11.74 17.82 -6.40
N ASN A 59 11.51 16.71 -7.12
CA ASN A 59 12.22 16.41 -8.36
C ASN A 59 12.00 17.49 -9.43
N GLN A 60 10.76 17.93 -9.59
CA GLN A 60 10.43 19.00 -10.52
C GLN A 60 11.12 20.31 -10.12
N GLN A 61 11.02 20.71 -8.85
CA GLN A 61 11.66 21.94 -8.37
C GLN A 61 13.19 21.92 -8.53
N VAL A 62 13.83 20.77 -8.24
CA VAL A 62 15.28 20.60 -8.46
C VAL A 62 15.62 20.76 -9.94
N SER A 63 14.85 20.17 -10.84
CA SER A 63 15.07 20.29 -12.29
C SER A 63 14.94 21.74 -12.76
N GLU A 64 13.88 22.44 -12.35
CA GLU A 64 13.66 23.86 -12.69
C GLU A 64 14.78 24.77 -12.17
N LYS A 65 15.26 24.51 -10.94
CA LYS A 65 16.38 25.24 -10.35
C LYS A 65 17.71 24.94 -11.06
N GLN A 66 17.95 23.71 -11.48
CA GLN A 66 19.12 23.34 -12.28
C GLN A 66 19.14 24.04 -13.63
N GLU A 67 17.99 24.13 -14.30
CA GLU A 67 17.85 24.87 -15.55
C GLU A 67 18.09 26.37 -15.35
N SER A 68 17.50 26.96 -14.30
CA SER A 68 17.72 28.36 -13.93
C SER A 68 19.18 28.67 -13.60
N LEU A 69 19.89 27.75 -12.93
CA LEU A 69 21.32 27.86 -12.66
C LEU A 69 22.15 27.89 -13.94
N LYS A 70 21.81 27.02 -14.91
CA LYS A 70 22.50 26.99 -16.20
C LYS A 70 22.32 28.29 -16.97
N ASP A 71 21.09 28.77 -17.12
CA ASP A 71 20.79 30.04 -17.80
C ASP A 71 21.46 31.24 -17.10
N THR A 72 21.41 31.29 -15.77
CA THR A 72 22.06 32.34 -14.98
C THR A 72 23.59 32.32 -15.17
N ALA A 73 24.22 31.14 -15.17
CA ALA A 73 25.66 31.00 -15.41
C ALA A 73 26.07 31.48 -16.82
N GLU A 74 25.25 31.18 -17.84
CA GLU A 74 25.47 31.67 -19.20
C GLU A 74 25.36 33.20 -19.28
N LYS A 75 24.36 33.81 -18.60
CA LYS A 75 24.19 35.27 -18.50
C LYS A 75 25.36 35.94 -17.78
N ILE A 76 25.86 35.37 -16.69
CA ILE A 76 27.05 35.87 -15.97
C ILE A 76 28.24 35.90 -16.92
N LYS A 77 28.49 34.80 -17.65
CA LYS A 77 29.60 34.72 -18.60
C LYS A 77 29.50 35.77 -19.71
N ALA A 78 28.30 35.98 -20.26
CA ALA A 78 28.06 36.98 -21.28
C ALA A 78 28.28 38.42 -20.74
N LYS A 79 27.79 38.72 -19.53
CA LYS A 79 27.98 40.02 -18.88
C LYS A 79 29.43 40.29 -18.52
N GLN A 80 30.16 39.30 -17.99
CA GLN A 80 31.60 39.38 -17.73
C GLN A 80 32.38 39.72 -19.01
N ALA A 81 32.08 39.05 -20.13
CA ALA A 81 32.74 39.35 -21.41
C ALA A 81 32.47 40.79 -21.87
N ASN A 82 31.24 41.30 -21.66
CA ASN A 82 30.90 42.70 -21.98
C ASN A 82 31.67 43.70 -21.11
N VAL A 83 31.77 43.43 -19.81
CA VAL A 83 32.55 44.25 -18.86
C VAL A 83 34.03 44.26 -19.27
N ASP A 84 34.61 43.10 -19.57
CA ASP A 84 36.01 42.99 -20.00
C ASP A 84 36.27 43.75 -21.30
N GLU A 85 35.34 43.67 -22.27
CA GLU A 85 35.43 44.42 -23.51
C GLU A 85 35.37 45.94 -23.26
N ARG A 86 34.42 46.42 -22.45
CA ARG A 86 34.30 47.85 -22.10
C ARG A 86 35.55 48.36 -21.37
N VAL A 87 36.11 47.57 -20.45
CA VAL A 87 37.37 47.89 -19.77
C VAL A 87 38.54 47.94 -20.76
N ALA A 88 38.61 47.00 -21.69
CA ALA A 88 39.65 46.99 -22.72
C ALA A 88 39.54 48.19 -23.67
N GLN A 89 38.32 48.58 -24.06
CA GLN A 89 38.07 49.79 -24.86
C GLN A 89 38.46 51.05 -24.08
N ALA A 90 38.08 51.16 -22.80
CA ALA A 90 38.49 52.27 -21.94
C ALA A 90 40.01 52.36 -21.81
N LYS A 91 40.71 51.23 -21.65
CA LYS A 91 42.18 51.16 -21.62
C LYS A 91 42.80 51.62 -22.95
N LYS A 92 42.30 51.15 -24.10
CA LYS A 92 42.77 51.59 -25.42
C LYS A 92 42.56 53.09 -25.63
N ARG A 93 41.41 53.62 -25.22
CA ARG A 93 41.12 55.06 -25.25
C ARG A 93 42.11 55.83 -24.38
N LEU A 94 42.34 55.41 -23.13
CA LEU A 94 43.31 56.03 -22.23
C LEU A 94 44.74 56.00 -22.80
N GLN A 95 45.16 54.87 -23.38
CA GLN A 95 46.45 54.75 -24.07
C GLN A 95 46.54 55.70 -25.27
N SER A 96 45.48 55.81 -26.09
CA SER A 96 45.45 56.71 -27.25
C SER A 96 45.46 58.19 -26.86
N LEU A 97 44.83 58.54 -25.73
CA LEU A 97 44.94 59.87 -25.12
C LEU A 97 46.39 60.13 -24.67
N GLN A 98 47.08 59.16 -24.09
CA GLN A 98 48.46 59.35 -23.62
C GLN A 98 49.50 59.40 -24.74
N THR A 99 49.27 58.69 -25.85
CA THR A 99 50.32 58.41 -26.86
C THR A 99 50.11 59.06 -28.22
N SER A 100 48.90 59.52 -28.56
CA SER A 100 48.62 60.03 -29.90
C SER A 100 48.65 61.56 -30.00
N GLU A 101 49.04 62.05 -31.18
CA GLU A 101 48.83 63.44 -31.62
C GLU A 101 47.34 63.86 -31.61
N ALA A 102 46.39 62.93 -31.42
CA ALA A 102 44.97 63.26 -31.24
C ALA A 102 44.67 63.93 -29.89
N ASN A 103 45.56 63.81 -28.89
CA ASN A 103 45.43 64.55 -27.64
C ASN A 103 45.74 66.04 -27.83
N LYS A 104 46.67 66.36 -28.75
CA LYS A 104 46.79 67.72 -29.27
C LYS A 104 45.49 68.09 -29.97
N SER A 105 44.90 67.28 -30.84
CA SER A 105 43.63 67.63 -31.51
C SER A 105 42.41 67.77 -30.60
N MET A 106 42.25 67.02 -29.49
CA MET A 106 41.08 67.16 -28.61
C MET A 106 41.20 68.40 -27.71
N VAL A 107 42.40 68.67 -27.20
CA VAL A 107 42.71 69.91 -26.47
C VAL A 107 42.74 71.11 -27.43
N LEU A 108 43.29 70.96 -28.64
CA LEU A 108 43.25 71.96 -29.71
C LEU A 108 41.82 72.19 -30.20
N MET A 109 40.96 71.18 -30.32
CA MET A 109 39.56 71.38 -30.75
C MET A 109 38.75 72.17 -29.71
N ILE A 110 39.12 72.07 -28.44
CA ILE A 110 38.61 72.92 -27.37
C ILE A 110 39.26 74.32 -27.45
N LEU A 111 40.58 74.42 -27.68
CA LEU A 111 41.32 75.70 -27.75
C LEU A 111 41.12 76.50 -29.06
N GLU A 112 40.75 75.85 -30.16
CA GLU A 112 40.41 76.41 -31.49
C GLU A 112 38.93 76.85 -31.55
N SER A 113 38.22 76.84 -30.42
CA SER A 113 36.85 77.33 -30.34
C SER A 113 36.77 78.79 -30.80
N GLU A 114 35.80 79.12 -31.67
CA GLU A 114 35.63 80.47 -32.20
C GLU A 114 35.06 81.45 -31.16
N SER A 115 34.52 80.94 -30.03
CA SER A 115 33.98 81.73 -28.93
C SER A 115 33.97 80.96 -27.60
N LEU A 116 33.84 81.67 -26.48
CA LEU A 116 33.71 81.08 -25.13
C LEU A 116 32.49 80.14 -25.03
N THR A 117 31.40 80.40 -25.75
CA THR A 117 30.23 79.53 -25.77
C THR A 117 30.49 78.23 -26.52
N ASP A 118 31.20 78.30 -27.66
CA ASP A 118 31.62 77.12 -28.42
C ASP A 118 32.60 76.25 -27.61
N PHE A 119 33.55 76.88 -26.91
CA PHE A 119 34.45 76.24 -25.95
C PHE A 119 33.68 75.42 -24.89
N LEU A 120 32.71 76.04 -24.21
CA LEU A 120 31.95 75.41 -23.13
C LEU A 120 31.07 74.26 -23.64
N ASN A 121 30.49 74.38 -24.83
CA ASN A 121 29.68 73.33 -25.44
C ASN A 121 30.54 72.10 -25.80
N ARG A 122 31.71 72.31 -26.39
CA ARG A 122 32.65 71.22 -26.72
C ARG A 122 33.16 70.52 -25.46
N ALA A 123 33.53 71.29 -24.44
CA ALA A 123 33.95 70.75 -23.15
C ALA A 123 32.81 69.96 -22.46
N TYR A 124 31.58 70.46 -22.52
CA TYR A 124 30.39 69.79 -21.98
C TYR A 124 30.09 68.46 -22.69
N VAL A 125 30.18 68.41 -24.03
CA VAL A 125 29.95 67.18 -24.80
C VAL A 125 30.98 66.10 -24.46
N ILE A 126 32.25 66.47 -24.32
CA ILE A 126 33.32 65.52 -23.97
C ILE A 126 33.14 64.98 -22.55
N ASN A 127 32.82 65.86 -21.59
CA ASN A 127 32.53 65.44 -20.22
C ASN A 127 31.31 64.51 -20.17
N ARG A 128 30.23 64.85 -20.87
CA ARG A 128 29.02 64.02 -20.95
C ARG A 128 29.29 62.66 -21.56
N LEU A 129 30.12 62.57 -22.60
CA LEU A 129 30.48 61.32 -23.25
C LEU A 129 31.30 60.41 -22.31
N GLN A 130 32.33 60.95 -21.64
CA GLN A 130 33.13 60.20 -20.68
C GLN A 130 32.31 59.72 -19.48
N SER A 131 31.44 60.59 -18.94
CA SER A 131 30.52 60.22 -17.85
C SER A 131 29.58 59.10 -18.29
N ALA A 132 28.96 59.21 -19.47
CA ALA A 132 28.07 58.18 -19.99
C ALA A 132 28.77 56.82 -20.19
N ASP A 133 30.04 56.79 -20.62
CA ASP A 133 30.81 55.54 -20.74
C ASP A 133 31.14 54.91 -19.37
N ASN A 134 31.44 55.74 -18.37
CA ASN A 134 31.68 55.28 -17.01
C ASN A 134 30.40 54.74 -16.36
N ASP A 135 29.28 55.46 -16.49
CA ASP A 135 27.96 55.05 -15.98
C ASP A 135 27.56 53.69 -16.57
N ASN A 136 27.76 53.54 -17.88
CA ASN A 136 27.54 52.31 -18.62
C ASN A 136 28.40 51.14 -18.12
N LEU A 137 29.67 51.37 -17.79
CA LEU A 137 30.55 50.33 -17.24
C LEU A 137 30.15 49.97 -15.80
N GLU A 138 29.75 50.97 -15.01
CA GLU A 138 29.29 50.77 -13.63
C GLU A 138 27.97 49.98 -13.59
N GLU A 139 27.01 50.31 -14.46
CA GLU A 139 25.78 49.54 -14.63
C GLU A 139 26.06 48.09 -15.03
N ALA A 140 26.96 47.86 -16.00
CA ALA A 140 27.33 46.52 -16.42
C ALA A 140 27.98 45.69 -15.30
N LYS A 141 28.81 46.32 -14.45
CA LYS A 141 29.38 45.67 -13.26
C LYS A 141 28.32 45.35 -12.21
N LYS A 142 27.39 46.28 -11.97
CA LYS A 142 26.28 46.08 -11.03
C LYS A 142 25.38 44.92 -11.45
N ASP A 143 24.98 44.88 -12.72
CA ASP A 143 24.21 43.75 -13.29
C ASP A 143 24.93 42.42 -13.08
N GLN A 144 26.25 42.40 -13.28
CA GLN A 144 27.06 41.20 -13.10
C GLN A 144 27.09 40.75 -11.63
N GLU A 145 27.21 41.69 -10.69
CA GLU A 145 27.17 41.40 -9.26
C GLU A 145 25.79 40.87 -8.84
N GLU A 146 24.70 41.48 -9.31
CA GLU A 146 23.33 41.01 -9.06
C GLU A 146 23.12 39.58 -9.58
N LEU A 147 23.60 39.27 -10.78
CA LEU A 147 23.52 37.91 -11.34
C LEU A 147 24.35 36.90 -10.53
N THR A 148 25.55 37.29 -10.06
CA THR A 148 26.40 36.43 -9.22
C THR A 148 25.73 36.12 -7.88
N ASN A 149 25.10 37.12 -7.26
CA ASN A 149 24.32 36.94 -6.04
C ASN A 149 23.08 36.05 -6.27
N LEU A 150 22.40 36.21 -7.39
CA LEU A 150 21.27 35.35 -7.78
C LEU A 150 21.73 33.90 -7.96
N GLU A 151 22.87 33.67 -8.62
CA GLU A 151 23.43 32.33 -8.81
C GLU A 151 23.79 31.67 -7.46
N ALA A 152 24.38 32.42 -6.52
CA ALA A 152 24.66 31.94 -5.17
C ALA A 152 23.39 31.52 -4.43
N LYS A 153 22.33 32.34 -4.48
CA LYS A 153 21.03 32.02 -3.89
C LYS A 153 20.38 30.78 -4.53
N LEU A 154 20.45 30.67 -5.85
CA LEU A 154 19.94 29.48 -6.56
C LEU A 154 20.68 28.20 -6.17
N ARG A 155 21.99 28.28 -5.89
CA ARG A 155 22.78 27.14 -5.38
C ARG A 155 22.37 26.77 -3.95
N GLU A 156 22.13 27.75 -3.09
CA GLU A 156 21.63 27.52 -1.73
C GLU A 156 20.24 26.88 -1.73
N ASP A 157 19.31 27.39 -2.54
CA ASP A 157 17.98 26.80 -2.74
C ASP A 157 18.10 25.35 -3.24
N ALA A 158 18.97 25.09 -4.24
CA ALA A 158 19.16 23.76 -4.80
C ALA A 158 19.73 22.77 -3.77
N ALA A 159 20.66 23.20 -2.91
CA ALA A 159 21.19 22.39 -1.82
C ALA A 159 20.11 22.06 -0.78
N THR A 160 19.29 23.04 -0.41
CA THR A 160 18.16 22.85 0.52
C THR A 160 17.15 21.85 -0.02
N LEU A 161 16.79 21.96 -1.31
CA LEU A 161 15.90 21.01 -1.97
C LEU A 161 16.48 19.59 -2.02
N ALA A 162 17.80 19.47 -2.23
CA ALA A 162 18.47 18.17 -2.20
C ALA A 162 18.43 17.52 -0.81
N GLU A 163 18.61 18.31 0.26
CA GLU A 163 18.51 17.85 1.64
C GLU A 163 17.08 17.42 1.99
N GLN A 164 16.07 18.23 1.61
CA GLN A 164 14.66 17.87 1.76
C GLN A 164 14.33 16.56 1.05
N LYS A 165 14.82 16.38 -0.19
CA LYS A 165 14.64 15.15 -0.95
C LYS A 165 15.30 13.95 -0.27
N GLU A 166 16.50 14.11 0.30
CA GLU A 166 17.15 13.05 1.06
C GLU A 166 16.33 12.66 2.29
N GLN A 167 15.80 13.64 3.03
CA GLN A 167 14.97 13.39 4.19
C GLN A 167 13.68 12.65 3.82
N VAL A 168 12.98 13.08 2.76
CA VAL A 168 11.75 12.42 2.31
C VAL A 168 12.02 10.98 1.85
N ASN A 169 13.18 10.70 1.24
CA ASN A 169 13.58 9.33 0.89
C ASN A 169 13.84 8.46 2.14
N LYS A 170 14.44 9.03 3.19
CA LYS A 170 14.62 8.35 4.48
C LYS A 170 13.26 8.02 5.10
N ASP A 171 12.37 9.00 5.21
CA ASP A 171 11.00 8.81 5.71
C ASP A 171 10.26 7.71 4.93
N THR A 172 10.39 7.71 3.60
CA THR A 172 9.77 6.70 2.73
C THR A 172 10.31 5.29 3.00
N THR A 173 11.61 5.16 3.26
CA THR A 173 12.24 3.88 3.60
C THR A 173 11.77 3.37 4.97
N GLU A 174 11.66 4.27 5.95
CA GLU A 174 11.12 3.95 7.28
C GLU A 174 9.65 3.52 7.20
N LEU A 175 8.82 4.22 6.43
CA LEU A 175 7.42 3.86 6.22
C LEU A 175 7.27 2.49 5.54
N ASN A 176 8.10 2.18 4.55
CA ASN A 176 8.13 0.85 3.92
C ASN A 176 8.52 -0.25 4.92
N THR A 177 9.50 0.02 5.78
CA THR A 177 9.92 -0.91 6.84
C THR A 177 8.79 -1.13 7.85
N LYS A 178 8.10 -0.06 8.26
CA LYS A 178 6.93 -0.12 9.12
C LYS A 178 5.80 -0.93 8.47
N MET A 179 5.52 -0.68 7.19
CA MET A 179 4.50 -1.41 6.42
C MET A 179 4.77 -2.92 6.40
N ALA A 180 6.01 -3.34 6.14
CA ALA A 180 6.40 -4.75 6.16
C ALA A 180 6.22 -5.38 7.56
N SER A 181 6.57 -4.63 8.61
CA SER A 181 6.37 -5.08 10.01
C SER A 181 4.89 -5.24 10.36
N LEU A 182 4.05 -4.30 9.93
CA LEU A 182 2.60 -4.36 10.14
C LEU A 182 1.97 -5.53 9.38
N GLN A 183 2.36 -5.75 8.13
CA GLN A 183 1.93 -6.92 7.33
C GLN A 183 2.33 -8.23 8.02
N LYS A 184 3.56 -8.32 8.52
CA LYS A 184 4.01 -9.49 9.28
C LYS A 184 3.15 -9.72 10.53
N THR A 185 2.85 -8.65 11.28
CA THR A 185 1.99 -8.71 12.47
C THR A 185 0.56 -9.12 12.10
N MET A 186 0.08 -8.71 10.93
CA MET A 186 -1.22 -9.09 10.39
C MET A 186 -1.29 -10.60 10.12
N ASP A 187 -0.28 -11.14 9.47
CA ASP A 187 -0.17 -12.57 9.15
C ASP A 187 -0.02 -13.42 10.42
N GLU A 188 0.84 -13.02 11.36
CA GLU A 188 1.03 -13.71 12.64
C GLU A 188 -0.28 -13.77 13.46
N ASN A 189 -1.08 -12.69 13.47
CA ASN A 189 -2.37 -12.68 14.15
C ASN A 189 -3.43 -13.54 13.43
N LYS A 190 -3.38 -13.61 12.10
CA LYS A 190 -4.26 -14.47 11.31
C LYS A 190 -3.97 -15.95 11.55
N ASP A 191 -2.69 -16.33 11.58
CA ASP A 191 -2.27 -17.70 11.88
C ASP A 191 -2.64 -18.09 13.32
N ALA A 192 -2.48 -17.17 14.28
CA ALA A 192 -2.92 -17.39 15.65
C ALA A 192 -4.45 -17.58 15.76
N LEU A 193 -5.25 -16.85 14.99
CA LEU A 193 -6.70 -17.07 14.95
C LEU A 193 -7.07 -18.45 14.41
N ASN A 194 -6.44 -18.89 13.32
CA ASN A 194 -6.66 -20.21 12.76
C ASN A 194 -6.32 -21.32 13.78
N ALA A 195 -5.22 -21.14 14.53
CA ALA A 195 -4.85 -22.06 15.60
C ALA A 195 -5.86 -22.08 16.75
N LEU A 196 -6.38 -20.91 17.15
CA LEU A 196 -7.43 -20.79 18.17
C LEU A 196 -8.75 -21.43 17.70
N ASP A 197 -9.12 -21.29 16.42
CA ASP A 197 -10.30 -21.95 15.86
C ASP A 197 -10.20 -23.48 15.93
N GLU A 198 -9.01 -24.04 15.66
CA GLU A 198 -8.76 -25.47 15.77
C GLU A 198 -8.79 -25.95 17.24
N GLN A 199 -8.20 -25.18 18.15
CA GLN A 199 -8.30 -25.45 19.60
C GLN A 199 -9.75 -25.42 20.08
N LYS A 200 -10.52 -24.43 19.64
CA LYS A 200 -11.95 -24.31 19.96
C LYS A 200 -12.74 -25.53 19.48
N ARG A 201 -12.48 -25.99 18.25
CA ARG A 201 -13.12 -27.18 17.68
C ARG A 201 -12.79 -28.44 18.48
N THR A 202 -11.54 -28.58 18.89
CA THR A 202 -11.05 -29.71 19.69
C THR A 202 -11.71 -29.72 21.08
N GLU A 203 -11.75 -28.56 21.76
CA GLU A 203 -12.35 -28.45 23.09
C GLU A 203 -13.88 -28.64 23.05
N GLN A 204 -14.55 -28.11 22.03
CA GLN A 204 -15.98 -28.35 21.84
C GLN A 204 -16.29 -29.84 21.65
N ALA A 205 -15.50 -30.55 20.83
CA ALA A 205 -15.64 -31.99 20.64
C ALA A 205 -15.42 -32.78 21.95
N ARG A 206 -14.48 -32.35 22.80
CA ARG A 206 -14.23 -32.94 24.12
C ARG A 206 -15.42 -32.77 25.05
N ILE A 207 -15.99 -31.55 25.10
CA ILE A 207 -17.17 -31.23 25.91
C ILE A 207 -18.38 -32.07 25.45
N ASP A 208 -18.59 -32.21 24.15
CA ASP A 208 -19.70 -32.97 23.58
C ASP A 208 -19.57 -34.48 23.86
N ASP A 209 -18.36 -35.05 23.76
CA ASP A 209 -18.07 -36.45 24.11
C ASP A 209 -18.29 -36.71 25.61
N GLU A 210 -17.84 -35.80 26.48
CA GLU A 210 -18.05 -35.90 27.92
C GLU A 210 -19.54 -35.83 28.29
N ALA A 211 -20.30 -34.94 27.64
CA ALA A 211 -21.75 -34.85 27.80
C ALA A 211 -22.47 -36.11 27.29
N ALA A 212 -22.02 -36.70 26.17
CA ALA A 212 -22.58 -37.93 25.62
C ALA A 212 -22.34 -39.12 26.57
N LYS A 213 -21.12 -39.28 27.09
CA LYS A 213 -20.78 -40.31 28.09
C LYS A 213 -21.61 -40.16 29.36
N LYS A 214 -21.78 -38.92 29.85
CA LYS A 214 -22.63 -38.65 31.02
C LYS A 214 -24.09 -39.05 30.78
N LYS A 215 -24.67 -38.68 29.62
CA LYS A 215 -26.03 -39.08 29.25
C LYS A 215 -26.18 -40.61 29.18
N GLN A 216 -25.24 -41.30 28.55
CA GLN A 216 -25.25 -42.76 28.49
C GLN A 216 -25.16 -43.40 29.88
N ALA A 217 -24.31 -42.87 30.77
CA ALA A 217 -24.19 -43.36 32.14
C ALA A 217 -25.49 -43.14 32.95
N GLU A 218 -26.13 -41.99 32.82
CA GLU A 218 -27.42 -41.70 33.45
C GLU A 218 -28.54 -42.61 32.92
N GLU A 219 -28.54 -42.91 31.61
CA GLU A 219 -29.54 -43.78 30.98
C GLU A 219 -29.35 -45.26 31.37
N LEU A 220 -28.10 -45.71 31.47
CA LEU A 220 -27.74 -47.03 32.02
C LEU A 220 -28.10 -47.14 33.50
N ALA A 221 -27.88 -46.10 34.30
CA ALA A 221 -28.27 -46.06 35.72
C ALA A 221 -29.79 -46.15 35.88
N LYS A 222 -30.56 -45.38 35.09
CA LYS A 222 -32.03 -45.45 35.08
C LYS A 222 -32.54 -46.83 34.66
N LYS A 223 -31.93 -47.46 33.65
CA LYS A 223 -32.28 -48.83 33.23
C LYS A 223 -31.94 -49.87 34.31
N ALA A 224 -30.81 -49.74 35.00
CA ALA A 224 -30.43 -50.63 36.09
C ALA A 224 -31.36 -50.49 37.31
N GLU A 225 -31.84 -49.27 37.59
CA GLU A 225 -32.80 -49.00 38.66
C GLU A 225 -34.20 -49.54 38.33
N ALA A 226 -34.66 -49.36 37.08
CA ALA A 226 -35.91 -49.96 36.59
C ALA A 226 -35.87 -51.51 36.59
N ALA A 227 -34.72 -52.10 36.26
CA ALA A 227 -34.55 -53.56 36.31
C ALA A 227 -34.62 -54.11 37.74
N LYS A 228 -34.12 -53.38 38.75
CA LYS A 228 -34.25 -53.76 40.17
C LYS A 228 -35.70 -53.73 40.66
N VAL A 229 -36.53 -52.82 40.16
CA VAL A 229 -37.97 -52.76 40.46
C VAL A 229 -38.74 -53.89 39.77
N SER A 230 -38.32 -54.32 38.57
CA SER A 230 -38.93 -55.45 37.85
C SER A 230 -38.61 -56.83 38.45
N THR A 231 -37.43 -57.04 39.03
CA THR A 231 -37.08 -58.30 39.72
C THR A 231 -37.81 -58.53 41.04
N ALA A 232 -38.49 -57.53 41.60
CA ALA A 232 -39.37 -57.69 42.76
C ALA A 232 -40.81 -58.11 42.39
N ALA A 233 -41.17 -58.09 41.10
CA ALA A 233 -42.54 -58.34 40.62
C ALA A 233 -42.72 -59.68 39.88
N VAL A 234 -41.67 -60.49 39.70
CA VAL A 234 -41.77 -61.81 39.02
C VAL A 234 -41.52 -62.93 40.02
N ALA A 235 -42.51 -63.14 40.89
CA ALA A 235 -42.71 -64.39 41.59
C ALA A 235 -44.20 -64.77 41.48
N GLN A 236 -44.69 -65.04 40.27
CA GLN A 236 -45.77 -66.00 40.02
C GLN A 236 -46.08 -66.19 38.52
N ASN A 237 -46.23 -67.47 38.16
CA ASN A 237 -46.90 -68.07 36.99
C ASN A 237 -46.21 -68.22 35.61
N THR A 238 -45.61 -69.40 35.46
CA THR A 238 -45.88 -70.48 34.46
C THR A 238 -46.71 -70.18 33.18
N ALA A 239 -46.01 -70.23 32.04
CA ALA A 239 -46.20 -71.01 30.78
C ALA A 239 -47.59 -71.55 30.33
N PRO A 240 -47.79 -71.98 29.05
CA PRO A 240 -47.23 -71.57 27.73
C PRO A 240 -48.34 -71.41 26.64
N ASN A 241 -48.01 -70.92 25.42
CA ASN A 241 -48.21 -71.59 24.10
C ASN A 241 -48.33 -70.64 22.89
N ASP A 242 -47.55 -70.97 21.85
CA ASP A 242 -47.76 -70.90 20.39
C ASP A 242 -48.58 -69.77 19.73
N ALA A 243 -47.91 -69.00 18.85
CA ALA A 243 -48.02 -69.10 17.38
C ALA A 243 -48.00 -67.76 16.62
N VAL A 244 -47.26 -67.78 15.50
CA VAL A 244 -47.35 -66.96 14.27
C VAL A 244 -46.64 -65.59 14.27
N ALA A 245 -45.49 -65.58 13.59
CA ALA A 245 -44.90 -64.45 12.85
C ALA A 245 -45.32 -64.52 11.35
N PRO A 246 -44.95 -63.61 10.41
CA PRO A 246 -44.07 -62.42 10.51
C PRO A 246 -44.51 -61.16 9.68
N ALA A 247 -43.63 -60.14 9.67
CA ALA A 247 -43.48 -58.97 8.77
C ALA A 247 -44.32 -57.72 9.10
N ALA A 248 -43.82 -56.47 9.13
CA ALA A 248 -42.55 -55.84 8.71
C ALA A 248 -42.30 -54.56 9.56
N PRO A 249 -41.13 -53.90 9.45
CA PRO A 249 -41.20 -52.57 8.89
C PRO A 249 -40.21 -52.31 7.74
N SER A 250 -40.63 -51.34 6.95
CA SER A 250 -40.07 -50.76 5.74
C SER A 250 -38.71 -50.05 5.92
N ASN A 251 -37.78 -50.38 5.01
CA ASN A 251 -36.85 -49.56 4.18
C ASN A 251 -36.37 -48.17 4.65
N PRO A 252 -35.24 -47.65 4.09
CA PRO A 252 -34.05 -48.33 3.55
C PRO A 252 -32.73 -47.79 4.15
N THR A 253 -31.69 -48.58 3.90
CA THR A 253 -30.26 -48.30 4.04
C THR A 253 -29.77 -47.33 2.95
N ASP A 254 -28.56 -46.80 3.19
CA ASP A 254 -27.61 -46.22 2.25
C ASP A 254 -27.84 -44.79 1.75
N GLN A 255 -26.85 -43.94 1.60
CA GLN A 255 -25.43 -43.89 1.98
C GLN A 255 -24.98 -42.48 1.58
N SER A 256 -24.38 -41.70 2.47
CA SER A 256 -22.97 -41.30 2.42
C SER A 256 -22.55 -40.29 1.34
N GLY A 257 -21.80 -39.28 1.79
CA GLY A 257 -21.12 -38.26 0.97
C GLY A 257 -21.00 -36.94 1.72
N ALA A 258 -20.37 -36.90 2.90
CA ALA A 258 -18.92 -36.77 3.09
C ALA A 258 -18.34 -35.41 2.62
N GLY A 259 -17.92 -34.60 3.61
CA GLY A 259 -16.67 -33.84 3.62
C GLY A 259 -16.45 -32.77 2.56
N GLY A 260 -16.52 -31.50 2.99
CA GLY A 260 -16.13 -30.34 2.20
C GLY A 260 -14.69 -30.45 1.68
N ALA A 261 -14.56 -30.64 0.37
CA ALA A 261 -13.37 -30.36 -0.41
C ALA A 261 -13.73 -29.22 -1.38
N GLY A 262 -13.04 -28.09 -1.28
CA GLY A 262 -13.34 -26.87 -2.05
C GLY A 262 -13.49 -27.15 -3.55
N LYS A 263 -14.63 -26.73 -4.12
CA LYS A 263 -14.95 -26.94 -5.53
C LYS A 263 -13.94 -26.18 -6.40
N THR A 264 -13.21 -26.90 -7.25
CA THR A 264 -12.22 -26.33 -8.17
C THR A 264 -12.79 -26.28 -9.58
N ILE A 265 -12.69 -25.13 -10.25
CA ILE A 265 -13.21 -24.90 -11.60
C ILE A 265 -12.16 -24.18 -12.46
N ILE A 266 -12.14 -24.47 -13.77
CA ILE A 266 -11.29 -23.77 -14.75
C ILE A 266 -12.15 -22.73 -15.45
N VAL A 267 -11.66 -21.50 -15.54
CA VAL A 267 -12.39 -20.36 -16.11
C VAL A 267 -11.51 -19.49 -17.00
N GLU A 268 -12.14 -18.73 -17.89
CA GLU A 268 -11.48 -17.60 -18.57
C GLU A 268 -11.43 -16.41 -17.62
N SER A 269 -10.25 -15.84 -17.40
CA SER A 269 -10.03 -14.63 -16.60
C SER A 269 -9.58 -13.48 -17.47
N THR A 270 -10.26 -12.35 -17.30
CA THR A 270 -9.83 -11.02 -17.71
C THR A 270 -9.46 -10.20 -16.48
N ALA A 271 -9.01 -8.96 -16.68
CA ALA A 271 -8.77 -8.01 -15.60
C ALA A 271 -9.40 -6.64 -15.89
N TYR A 272 -9.78 -5.93 -14.83
CA TYR A 272 -10.33 -4.57 -14.87
C TYR A 272 -9.78 -3.72 -13.73
N SER A 273 -9.84 -2.40 -13.88
CA SER A 273 -9.40 -1.45 -12.86
C SER A 273 -10.38 -0.30 -12.69
N TYR A 274 -10.55 0.16 -11.45
CA TYR A 274 -11.27 1.41 -11.21
C TYR A 274 -10.56 2.63 -11.82
N ALA A 275 -9.27 2.52 -12.18
CA ALA A 275 -8.50 3.59 -12.80
C ALA A 275 -8.79 3.77 -14.30
N GLU A 276 -9.62 2.91 -14.89
CA GLU A 276 -10.09 3.04 -16.27
C GLU A 276 -11.17 4.12 -16.40
N ASN A 277 -11.22 4.79 -17.56
CA ASN A 277 -12.14 5.90 -17.78
C ASN A 277 -13.60 5.41 -17.82
N GLY A 278 -14.44 5.91 -16.91
CA GLY A 278 -15.85 5.50 -16.78
C GLY A 278 -16.11 4.38 -15.77
N SER A 279 -15.09 3.89 -15.06
CA SER A 279 -15.22 2.90 -14.00
C SER A 279 -15.64 3.52 -12.66
N SER A 280 -16.43 2.77 -11.88
CA SER A 280 -16.84 3.13 -10.52
C SER A 280 -15.81 2.63 -9.51
N PHE A 281 -15.67 3.31 -8.37
CA PHE A 281 -14.90 2.80 -7.22
C PHE A 281 -15.66 1.73 -6.42
N PHE A 282 -16.94 1.51 -6.72
CA PHE A 282 -17.79 0.57 -6.00
C PHE A 282 -18.20 -0.60 -6.89
N THR A 283 -18.11 -1.81 -6.34
CA THR A 283 -18.60 -3.06 -6.93
C THR A 283 -20.13 -3.15 -6.88
N ALA A 284 -20.72 -4.11 -7.60
CA ALA A 284 -22.17 -4.36 -7.57
C ALA A 284 -22.73 -4.61 -6.15
N ASN A 285 -21.93 -5.13 -5.22
CA ASN A 285 -22.31 -5.33 -3.82
C ASN A 285 -21.94 -4.13 -2.91
N GLY A 286 -21.55 -2.98 -3.49
CA GLY A 286 -21.21 -1.76 -2.75
C GLY A 286 -19.85 -1.80 -2.05
N THR A 287 -19.00 -2.81 -2.33
CA THR A 287 -17.63 -2.86 -1.80
C THR A 287 -16.78 -1.80 -2.49
N ASP A 288 -16.09 -0.97 -1.70
CA ASP A 288 -15.14 0.04 -2.19
C ASP A 288 -13.83 -0.63 -2.60
N LEU A 289 -13.52 -0.56 -3.89
CA LEU A 289 -12.34 -1.18 -4.52
C LEU A 289 -11.04 -0.50 -4.12
N ARG A 290 -11.09 0.71 -3.54
CA ARG A 290 -9.91 1.40 -3.00
C ARG A 290 -9.51 0.87 -1.62
N VAL A 291 -10.47 0.26 -0.91
CA VAL A 291 -10.27 -0.33 0.43
C VAL A 291 -10.03 -1.84 0.31
N ASN A 292 -10.74 -2.52 -0.59
CA ASN A 292 -10.58 -3.94 -0.85
C ASN A 292 -10.25 -4.19 -2.33
N PRO A 293 -8.97 -4.10 -2.73
CA PRO A 293 -8.59 -4.20 -4.14
C PRO A 293 -8.63 -5.63 -4.68
N LYS A 294 -8.77 -6.66 -3.83
CA LYS A 294 -8.82 -8.07 -4.24
C LYS A 294 -10.25 -8.60 -4.35
N VAL A 295 -11.00 -7.99 -5.25
CA VAL A 295 -12.34 -8.42 -5.64
C VAL A 295 -12.30 -9.03 -7.03
N ILE A 296 -13.17 -10.01 -7.25
CA ILE A 296 -13.44 -10.51 -8.59
C ILE A 296 -14.91 -10.33 -8.97
N ALA A 297 -15.14 -10.09 -10.26
CA ALA A 297 -16.47 -10.17 -10.86
C ALA A 297 -16.74 -11.62 -11.29
N VAL A 298 -17.93 -12.13 -10.97
CA VAL A 298 -18.33 -13.52 -11.23
C VAL A 298 -19.75 -13.64 -11.78
N ASP A 299 -20.10 -14.83 -12.29
CA ASP A 299 -21.49 -15.24 -12.46
C ASP A 299 -22.01 -15.86 -11.14
N PRO A 300 -23.00 -15.25 -10.45
CA PRO A 300 -23.54 -15.76 -9.18
C PRO A 300 -24.08 -17.19 -9.23
N ARG A 301 -24.44 -17.69 -10.43
CA ARG A 301 -24.92 -19.07 -10.63
C ARG A 301 -23.80 -20.10 -10.55
N VAL A 302 -22.55 -19.68 -10.74
CA VAL A 302 -21.36 -20.54 -10.75
C VAL A 302 -20.55 -20.35 -9.47
N ILE A 303 -20.33 -19.09 -9.08
CA ILE A 303 -19.64 -18.69 -7.84
C ILE A 303 -20.57 -17.74 -7.09
N PRO A 304 -21.11 -18.11 -5.93
CA PRO A 304 -21.97 -17.22 -5.14
C PRO A 304 -21.26 -15.91 -4.77
N ILE A 305 -22.01 -14.81 -4.76
CA ILE A 305 -21.48 -13.53 -4.26
C ILE A 305 -21.24 -13.66 -2.75
N GLY A 306 -20.08 -13.17 -2.30
CA GLY A 306 -19.58 -13.27 -0.93
C GLY A 306 -18.58 -14.41 -0.73
N SER A 307 -18.47 -15.38 -1.64
CA SER A 307 -17.52 -16.48 -1.53
C SER A 307 -16.07 -15.99 -1.60
N ARG A 308 -15.19 -16.62 -0.82
CA ARG A 308 -13.74 -16.46 -1.00
C ARG A 308 -13.24 -17.51 -1.96
N VAL A 309 -12.43 -17.05 -2.90
CA VAL A 309 -11.86 -17.93 -3.92
C VAL A 309 -10.36 -17.69 -4.04
N GLU A 310 -9.63 -18.74 -4.34
CA GLU A 310 -8.22 -18.67 -4.69
C GLU A 310 -8.08 -18.78 -6.21
N VAL A 311 -7.56 -17.73 -6.85
CA VAL A 311 -7.34 -17.68 -8.29
C VAL A 311 -5.87 -17.89 -8.58
N SER A 312 -5.55 -18.94 -9.36
CA SER A 312 -4.17 -19.26 -9.73
C SER A 312 -3.47 -18.06 -10.39
N GLY A 313 -2.39 -17.59 -9.76
CA GLY A 313 -1.58 -16.45 -10.23
C GLY A 313 -2.06 -15.06 -9.78
N TYR A 314 -3.22 -14.95 -9.14
CA TYR A 314 -3.77 -13.69 -8.60
C TYR A 314 -3.91 -13.72 -7.06
N GLY A 315 -4.15 -14.92 -6.50
CA GLY A 315 -4.26 -15.17 -5.07
C GLY A 315 -5.70 -15.23 -4.58
N VAL A 316 -5.89 -15.08 -3.26
CA VAL A 316 -7.21 -15.12 -2.63
C VAL A 316 -7.95 -13.80 -2.86
N ALA A 317 -9.20 -13.90 -3.28
CA ALA A 317 -10.08 -12.77 -3.60
C ALA A 317 -11.52 -13.06 -3.19
N ILE A 318 -12.32 -12.01 -3.07
CA ILE A 318 -13.74 -12.09 -2.72
C ILE A 318 -14.57 -11.92 -4.00
N ALA A 319 -15.55 -12.80 -4.21
CA ALA A 319 -16.57 -12.62 -5.24
C ALA A 319 -17.56 -11.53 -4.81
N ALA A 320 -17.27 -10.26 -5.09
CA ALA A 320 -18.12 -9.14 -4.66
C ALA A 320 -18.70 -8.31 -5.82
N ASP A 321 -18.42 -8.69 -7.06
CA ASP A 321 -18.87 -7.94 -8.24
C ASP A 321 -19.54 -8.84 -9.29
N THR A 322 -20.32 -8.23 -10.17
CA THR A 322 -20.96 -8.90 -11.30
C THR A 322 -20.90 -8.02 -12.54
N GLY A 323 -20.35 -8.56 -13.64
CA GLY A 323 -20.33 -7.88 -14.93
C GLY A 323 -21.41 -8.40 -15.88
N GLY A 324 -21.96 -7.53 -16.74
CA GLY A 324 -22.91 -7.94 -17.77
C GLY A 324 -22.33 -8.99 -18.74
N ALA A 325 -21.04 -8.88 -19.04
CA ALA A 325 -20.29 -9.80 -19.91
C ALA A 325 -19.66 -10.99 -19.16
N ILE A 326 -19.72 -11.03 -17.83
CA ILE A 326 -19.13 -12.07 -16.98
C ILE A 326 -20.20 -13.10 -16.65
N LYS A 327 -20.33 -14.11 -17.53
CA LYS A 327 -21.35 -15.17 -17.47
C LYS A 327 -20.70 -16.55 -17.66
N GLY A 328 -21.20 -17.55 -16.93
CA GLY A 328 -20.68 -18.92 -16.95
C GLY A 328 -19.30 -19.04 -16.31
N ASN A 329 -18.40 -19.80 -16.94
CA ASN A 329 -17.03 -20.03 -16.47
C ASN A 329 -16.10 -18.89 -16.90
N LYS A 330 -16.49 -17.66 -16.58
CA LYS A 330 -15.70 -16.45 -16.81
C LYS A 330 -15.63 -15.63 -15.53
N ILE A 331 -14.46 -15.06 -15.26
CA ILE A 331 -14.25 -14.11 -14.17
C ILE A 331 -13.50 -12.87 -14.67
N ASP A 332 -13.63 -11.79 -13.91
CA ASP A 332 -12.82 -10.58 -14.09
C ASP A 332 -12.09 -10.27 -12.78
N VAL A 333 -10.77 -10.14 -12.80
CA VAL A 333 -10.00 -9.82 -11.59
C VAL A 333 -9.72 -8.32 -11.50
N HIS A 334 -9.87 -7.76 -10.31
CA HIS A 334 -9.62 -6.34 -10.12
C HIS A 334 -8.13 -6.04 -9.87
N PHE A 335 -7.59 -4.99 -10.48
CA PHE A 335 -6.30 -4.41 -10.09
C PHE A 335 -6.41 -2.91 -9.85
N SER A 336 -5.54 -2.38 -9.00
CA SER A 336 -5.52 -0.95 -8.68
C SER A 336 -4.99 -0.08 -9.83
N SER A 337 -4.25 -0.67 -10.77
CA SER A 337 -3.71 0.05 -11.93
C SER A 337 -4.05 -0.61 -13.26
N VAL A 338 -4.23 0.20 -14.30
CA VAL A 338 -4.45 -0.26 -15.68
C VAL A 338 -3.23 -1.04 -16.21
N ALA A 339 -2.02 -0.69 -15.75
CA ALA A 339 -0.79 -1.38 -16.15
C ALA A 339 -0.79 -2.86 -15.69
N GLU A 340 -1.26 -3.14 -14.48
CA GLU A 340 -1.40 -4.51 -13.98
C GLU A 340 -2.48 -5.29 -14.74
N CYS A 341 -3.59 -4.65 -15.11
CA CYS A 341 -4.60 -5.27 -15.97
C CYS A 341 -4.05 -5.69 -17.33
N LEU A 342 -3.21 -4.83 -17.95
CA LEU A 342 -2.56 -5.13 -19.22
C LEU A 342 -1.54 -6.26 -19.10
N GLN A 343 -0.77 -6.30 -18.01
CA GLN A 343 0.16 -7.41 -17.73
C GLN A 343 -0.57 -8.72 -17.46
N TRP A 344 -1.75 -8.65 -16.83
CA TRP A 344 -2.61 -9.83 -16.65
C TRP A 344 -3.16 -10.31 -17.99
N GLY A 345 -3.77 -9.43 -18.78
CA GLY A 345 -4.38 -9.79 -20.05
C GLY A 345 -5.49 -10.85 -19.91
N ARG A 346 -5.83 -11.52 -21.01
CA ARG A 346 -6.81 -12.61 -21.00
C ARG A 346 -6.12 -13.96 -20.90
N ARG A 347 -6.50 -14.78 -19.93
CA ARG A 347 -5.87 -16.08 -19.67
C ARG A 347 -6.85 -17.08 -19.08
N THR A 348 -6.53 -18.37 -19.18
CA THR A 348 -7.28 -19.43 -18.51
C THR A 348 -6.65 -19.69 -17.14
N VAL A 349 -7.47 -19.70 -16.09
CA VAL A 349 -7.00 -19.90 -14.71
C VAL A 349 -7.86 -20.93 -13.98
N THR A 350 -7.26 -21.59 -13.01
CA THR A 350 -7.94 -22.49 -12.09
C THR A 350 -8.35 -21.70 -10.85
N ILE A 351 -9.61 -21.86 -10.42
CA ILE A 351 -10.17 -21.24 -9.22
C ILE A 351 -10.56 -22.33 -8.24
N LYS A 352 -10.20 -22.15 -6.98
CA LYS A 352 -10.67 -22.97 -5.86
C LYS A 352 -11.60 -22.15 -4.98
N ILE A 353 -12.84 -22.60 -4.82
CA ILE A 353 -13.82 -21.98 -3.92
C ILE A 353 -13.52 -22.47 -2.50
N LEU A 354 -13.26 -21.53 -1.59
CA LEU A 354 -12.83 -21.82 -0.22
C LEU A 354 -14.02 -21.89 0.76
N ASP A 355 -15.04 -21.05 0.56
CA ASP A 355 -16.27 -21.02 1.35
C ASP A 355 -17.47 -20.35 0.66
#